data_AF-A0A2C9LXD6-F1
#
_entry.id   AF-A0A2C9LXD6-F1
#
_cell.length_a   1.000
_cell.length_b   1.000
_cell.length_c   1.000
_cell.angle_alpha   90.00
_cell.angle_beta   90.00
_cell.angle_gamma   90.00
#
_symmetry.space_group_name_H-M   'P 1'
#
loop_
_entity.id
_entity.type
_entity.pdbx_description
1 polymer ?
#
loop_
_entity_poly.entity_id
_entity_poly.type
_entity_poly.pdbx_seq_one_letter_code
_entity_poly.pdbx_strand_id
1 'polypeptide(L)'
;MMSILNRASQEGLDLAGLRLLYPSAEQMKLQGSELASSDLDNLNQIGPVLAMALRGTFARTIWLDSVGPSDPELARRTDPNSLCALYGGDSKEKTLLFCPRNLSRVQ
;
A
#
# COMPACT_ATOMS: atom_id res chain seq x y z
N MET A 1 -12.64 -7.63 14.53
CA MET A 1 -11.32 -7.04 14.22
C MET A 1 -11.11 -7.14 12.71
N MET A 2 -11.20 -6.03 11.96
CA MET A 2 -10.94 -6.05 10.51
C MET A 2 -9.42 -5.93 10.30
N SER A 3 -8.79 -6.90 9.64
CA SER A 3 -7.39 -6.78 9.18
C SER A 3 -7.38 -6.37 7.70
N ILE A 4 -6.23 -5.90 7.19
CA ILE A 4 -6.06 -5.54 5.77
C ILE A 4 -6.41 -6.72 4.84
N LEU A 5 -6.04 -7.96 5.22
CA LEU A 5 -6.38 -9.17 4.47
C LEU A 5 -7.88 -9.48 4.48
N ASN A 6 -8.54 -9.27 5.62
CA ASN A 6 -9.98 -9.44 5.73
C ASN A 6 -10.72 -8.42 4.84
N ARG A 7 -10.22 -7.18 4.78
CA ARG A 7 -10.77 -6.16 3.86
C ARG A 7 -10.67 -6.64 2.41
N ALA A 8 -9.52 -7.13 1.96
CA ALA A 8 -9.38 -7.66 0.60
C ALA A 8 -10.41 -8.76 0.29
N SER A 9 -10.59 -9.70 1.23
CA SER A 9 -11.58 -10.78 1.07
C SER A 9 -13.03 -10.28 1.03
N GLN A 10 -13.38 -9.26 1.83
CA GLN A 10 -14.72 -8.69 1.87
C GLN A 10 -15.08 -7.94 0.58
N GLU A 11 -14.07 -7.35 -0.05
CA GLU A 11 -14.20 -6.63 -1.33
C GLU A 11 -14.18 -7.59 -2.54
N GLY A 12 -14.17 -8.91 -2.29
CA GLY A 12 -14.17 -9.93 -3.34
C GLY A 12 -12.83 -10.06 -4.08
N LEU A 13 -11.74 -9.63 -3.48
CA LEU A 13 -10.40 -9.75 -4.04
C LEU A 13 -9.67 -10.97 -3.50
N ASP A 14 -9.05 -11.72 -4.40
CA ASP A 14 -8.18 -12.85 -4.07
C ASP A 14 -6.77 -12.35 -3.74
N LEU A 15 -6.15 -12.95 -2.71
CA LEU A 15 -4.72 -12.80 -2.47
C LEU A 15 -3.94 -13.70 -3.45
N ALA A 16 -3.33 -13.09 -4.46
CA ALA A 16 -2.52 -13.80 -5.46
C ALA A 16 -1.09 -14.07 -5.00
N GLY A 17 -0.58 -13.26 -4.06
CA GLY A 17 0.77 -13.41 -3.53
C GLY A 17 1.00 -12.56 -2.30
N LEU A 18 1.89 -13.05 -1.43
CA LEU A 18 2.28 -12.41 -0.18
C LEU A 18 3.77 -12.64 0.05
N ARG A 19 4.54 -11.59 0.29
CA ARG A 19 5.98 -11.72 0.56
C ARG A 19 6.45 -10.70 1.59
N LEU A 20 7.12 -11.18 2.63
CA LEU A 20 7.87 -10.31 3.53
C LEU A 20 9.18 -9.92 2.85
N LEU A 21 9.40 -8.62 2.73
CA LEU A 21 10.59 -8.02 2.14
C LEU A 21 11.36 -7.27 3.22
N TYR A 22 12.68 -7.31 3.09
CA TYR A 22 13.58 -6.50 3.89
C TYR A 22 14.22 -5.51 2.93
N PRO A 23 13.73 -4.26 2.91
CA PRO A 23 14.31 -3.23 2.05
C PRO A 23 15.79 -3.06 2.40
N SER A 24 16.68 -3.33 1.46
CA SER A 24 18.09 -2.97 1.55
C SER A 24 18.43 -2.02 0.42
N ALA A 25 19.21 -0.98 0.72
CA ALA A 25 19.56 0.07 -0.23
C ALA A 25 20.20 -0.47 -1.53
N GLU A 26 20.87 -1.62 -1.46
CA GLU A 26 21.58 -2.26 -2.57
C GLU A 26 20.64 -3.04 -3.51
N GLN A 27 19.61 -3.71 -2.98
CA GLN A 27 18.66 -4.50 -3.79
C GLN A 27 17.66 -3.63 -4.55
N MET A 28 17.45 -2.40 -4.09
CA MET A 28 16.49 -1.45 -4.68
C MET A 28 17.06 -0.72 -5.91
N LYS A 29 18.39 -0.54 -6.00
CA LYS A 29 19.06 0.04 -7.19
C LYS A 29 19.08 -0.92 -8.38
N LEU A 30 19.07 -2.23 -8.13
CA LEU A 30 19.20 -3.27 -9.16
C LEU A 30 17.89 -3.57 -9.89
N GLN A 31 16.75 -3.33 -9.24
CA GLN A 31 15.44 -3.42 -9.90
C GLN A 31 15.05 -2.01 -10.31
N GLY A 32 15.26 -1.64 -11.58
CA GLY A 32 14.91 -0.35 -12.20
C GLY A 32 13.41 0.02 -12.18
N SER A 33 12.69 -0.38 -11.14
CA SER A 33 11.38 0.11 -10.77
C SER A 33 11.57 1.54 -10.25
N GLU A 34 11.15 2.52 -11.04
CA GLU A 34 11.11 3.94 -10.69
C GLU A 34 10.10 4.23 -9.57
N LEU A 35 10.05 3.46 -8.48
CA LEU A 35 9.44 3.95 -7.25
C LEU A 35 10.14 5.27 -6.94
N ALA A 36 9.38 6.36 -6.75
CA ALA A 36 9.97 7.66 -6.48
C ALA A 36 10.96 7.48 -5.33
N SER A 37 12.23 7.86 -5.53
CA SER A 37 13.32 7.62 -4.59
C SER A 37 12.94 8.01 -3.16
N SER A 38 12.14 9.07 -3.01
CA SER A 38 11.57 9.54 -1.75
C SER A 38 10.67 8.54 -1.02
N ASP A 39 9.81 7.80 -1.73
CA ASP A 39 8.88 6.85 -1.11
C ASP A 39 9.63 5.60 -0.61
N LEU A 40 10.68 5.18 -1.33
CA LEU A 40 11.53 4.06 -0.94
C LEU A 40 12.48 4.40 0.21
N ASP A 41 13.04 5.61 0.23
CA ASP A 41 13.90 6.05 1.32
C ASP A 41 13.15 6.10 2.66
N ASN A 42 11.86 6.42 2.62
CA ASN A 42 10.99 6.30 3.79
C ASN A 42 10.77 4.83 4.19
N LEU A 43 10.50 3.92 3.24
CA LEU A 43 10.31 2.49 3.54
C LEU A 43 11.56 1.84 4.16
N ASN A 44 12.76 2.24 3.73
CA ASN A 44 14.03 1.76 4.30
C ASN A 44 14.18 2.11 5.79
N GLN A 45 13.52 3.16 6.29
CA GLN A 45 13.60 3.55 7.71
C GLN A 45 12.59 2.81 8.60
N ILE A 46 11.57 2.17 8.02
CA ILE A 46 10.40 1.64 8.75
C ILE A 46 10.55 0.14 9.08
N GLY A 47 11.50 -0.56 8.43
CA GLY A 47 11.81 -1.97 8.71
C GLY A 47 11.23 -2.94 7.69
N PRO A 48 10.90 -4.19 8.06
CA PRO A 48 10.40 -5.18 7.10
C PRO A 48 9.02 -4.79 6.55
N VAL A 49 8.84 -4.96 5.24
CA VAL A 49 7.63 -4.58 4.51
C VAL A 49 6.91 -5.83 4.01
N LEU A 50 5.60 -5.88 4.17
CA LEU A 50 4.77 -6.95 3.62
C LEU A 50 4.23 -6.52 2.25
N ALA A 51 4.78 -7.09 1.18
CA ALA A 51 4.27 -6.90 -0.17
C ALA A 51 3.13 -7.87 -0.46
N MET A 52 2.04 -7.37 -1.04
CA MET A 52 0.84 -8.16 -1.34
C MET A 52 0.41 -7.94 -2.78
N ALA A 53 0.05 -9.02 -3.46
CA ALA A 53 -0.56 -9.00 -4.78
C ALA A 53 -2.02 -9.42 -4.66
N LEU A 54 -2.92 -8.58 -5.17
CA LEU A 54 -4.36 -8.82 -5.19
C LEU A 54 -4.84 -9.05 -6.62
N ARG A 55 -5.81 -9.94 -6.79
CA ARG A 55 -6.43 -10.26 -8.07
C ARG A 55 -7.94 -10.22 -7.95
N GLY A 56 -8.61 -9.79 -9.01
CA GLY A 56 -10.07 -9.73 -9.07
C GLY A 56 -10.52 -8.81 -10.20
N THR A 57 -11.82 -8.84 -10.51
CA THR A 57 -12.43 -7.89 -11.45
C THR A 57 -12.33 -6.48 -10.88
N PHE A 58 -11.79 -5.53 -11.66
CA PHE A 58 -11.59 -4.14 -11.21
C PHE A 58 -10.77 -4.02 -9.91
N ALA A 59 -9.89 -5.00 -9.62
CA ALA A 59 -9.15 -5.08 -8.36
C ALA A 59 -8.44 -3.79 -7.96
N ARG A 60 -7.84 -3.08 -8.93
CA ARG A 60 -7.19 -1.80 -8.68
C ARG A 60 -8.18 -0.75 -8.14
N THR A 61 -9.31 -0.56 -8.82
CA THR A 61 -10.29 0.46 -8.43
C THR A 61 -10.87 0.12 -7.06
N ILE A 62 -11.33 -1.12 -6.88
CA ILE A 62 -11.90 -1.60 -5.62
C ILE A 62 -10.90 -1.45 -4.46
N TRP A 63 -9.63 -1.83 -4.69
CA TRP A 63 -8.60 -1.73 -3.66
C TRP A 63 -8.24 -0.28 -3.35
N LEU A 64 -8.13 0.59 -4.35
CA LEU A 64 -7.84 2.01 -4.12
C LEU A 64 -8.98 2.72 -3.39
N ASP A 65 -10.23 2.38 -3.69
CA ASP A 65 -11.39 2.89 -2.96
C ASP A 65 -11.37 2.40 -1.51
N SER A 66 -11.00 1.14 -1.29
CA SER A 66 -10.85 0.58 0.06
C SER A 66 -9.71 1.22 0.87
N VAL A 67 -8.63 1.58 0.18
CA VAL A 67 -7.47 2.25 0.77
C VAL A 67 -7.76 3.70 1.10
N GLY A 68 -8.54 4.38 0.26
CA GLY A 68 -8.88 5.79 0.41
C GLY A 68 -7.73 6.74 0.06
N PRO A 69 -7.86 8.02 0.50
CA PRO A 69 -6.88 9.07 0.21
C PRO A 69 -5.47 8.70 0.68
N SER A 70 -4.43 9.17 -0.02
CA SER A 70 -3.03 8.93 0.33
C SER A 70 -2.60 9.55 1.65
N ASP A 71 -3.27 10.61 2.07
CA ASP A 71 -2.97 11.34 3.29
C ASP A 71 -3.84 10.77 4.43
N PRO A 72 -3.24 10.17 5.47
CA PRO A 72 -3.99 9.61 6.60
C PRO A 72 -4.87 10.65 7.30
N GLU A 73 -4.46 11.91 7.37
CA GLU A 73 -5.27 12.96 8.03
C GLU A 73 -6.50 13.30 7.20
N LEU A 74 -6.33 13.42 5.87
CA LEU A 74 -7.46 13.60 4.96
C LEU A 74 -8.38 12.38 4.97
N ALA A 75 -7.81 11.17 4.97
CA ALA A 75 -8.56 9.93 5.03
C ALA A 75 -9.44 9.87 6.29
N ARG A 76 -8.89 10.19 7.47
CA ARG A 76 -9.68 10.26 8.72
C ARG A 76 -10.86 11.24 8.65
N ARG A 77 -10.75 12.31 7.86
CA ARG A 77 -11.81 13.32 7.72
C ARG A 77 -12.86 12.97 6.66
N THR A 78 -12.45 12.31 5.58
CA THR A 78 -13.29 12.09 4.39
C THR A 78 -13.78 10.65 4.26
N ASP A 79 -12.98 9.68 4.69
CA ASP A 79 -13.31 8.25 4.69
C ASP A 79 -12.68 7.56 5.93
N PRO A 80 -13.31 7.72 7.11
CA PRO A 80 -12.75 7.24 8.39
C PRO A 80 -12.65 5.71 8.47
N ASN A 81 -13.30 4.97 7.57
CA ASN A 81 -13.25 3.51 7.50
C ASN A 81 -12.30 2.97 6.43
N SER A 82 -11.61 3.87 5.72
CA SER A 82 -10.56 3.49 4.76
C SER A 82 -9.35 2.88 5.45
N LEU A 83 -8.61 2.03 4.74
CA LEU A 83 -7.40 1.42 5.29
C LEU A 83 -6.33 2.49 5.62
N CYS A 84 -6.25 3.59 4.86
CA CYS A 84 -5.34 4.68 5.17
C CYS A 84 -5.73 5.41 6.47
N ALA A 85 -7.03 5.62 6.73
CA ALA A 85 -7.48 6.22 7.98
C ALA A 85 -7.14 5.35 9.21
N LEU A 86 -7.28 4.03 9.06
CA LEU A 86 -7.09 3.06 10.14
C LEU A 86 -5.62 2.66 10.37
N TYR A 87 -4.81 2.57 9.30
CA TYR A 87 -3.47 2.01 9.33
C TYR A 87 -2.39 2.91 8.69
N GLY A 88 -2.76 4.05 8.12
CA GLY A 88 -1.85 4.92 7.40
C GLY A 88 -0.84 5.68 8.27
N GLY A 89 -0.92 5.58 9.60
CA GLY A 89 -0.03 6.29 10.52
C GLY A 89 -0.43 7.75 10.74
N ASP A 90 0.51 8.55 11.24
CA ASP A 90 0.22 9.91 11.71
C ASP A 90 0.19 10.93 10.57
N SER A 91 1.15 10.84 9.64
CA SER A 91 1.35 11.81 8.55
C SER A 91 1.71 11.15 7.22
N LYS A 92 1.61 11.92 6.15
CA LYS A 92 2.00 11.54 4.80
C LYS A 92 3.47 11.08 4.68
N GLU A 93 4.38 11.63 5.50
CA GLU A 93 5.80 11.23 5.46
C GLU A 93 6.07 9.90 6.18
N LYS A 94 5.21 9.50 7.11
CA LYS A 94 5.34 8.27 7.91
C LYS A 94 4.27 7.23 7.55
N THR A 95 3.83 7.24 6.29
CA THR A 95 2.76 6.36 5.86
C THR A 95 3.21 4.90 5.85
N LEU A 96 2.49 4.06 6.59
CA LEU A 96 2.78 2.63 6.73
C LEU A 96 2.13 1.76 5.62
N LEU A 97 1.28 2.38 4.78
CA LEU A 97 0.54 1.70 3.74
C LEU A 97 0.84 2.32 2.37
N PHE A 98 1.58 1.58 1.54
CA PHE A 98 1.89 2.00 0.17
C PHE A 98 0.98 1.26 -0.82
N CYS A 99 0.41 2.00 -1.78
CA CYS A 99 -0.37 1.45 -2.89
C CYS A 99 -0.03 2.22 -4.17
N PRO A 100 0.42 1.53 -5.24
CA PRO A 100 0.76 2.19 -6.51
C PRO A 100 -0.51 2.76 -7.15
N ARG A 101 -0.57 4.10 -7.28
CA ARG A 101 -1.73 4.81 -7.86
C ARG A 101 -1.58 5.13 -9.34
N ASN A 102 -0.37 5.10 -9.91
CA ASN A 102 -0.15 5.35 -11.34
C ASN A 102 -0.28 4.05 -12.17
N LEU A 103 -1.05 4.10 -13.26
CA LEU A 103 -1.34 2.97 -14.15
C LEU A 103 -0.10 2.39 -14.82
N SER A 104 0.93 3.19 -15.07
CA SER A 104 2.17 2.76 -15.73
C SER A 104 3.00 1.76 -14.91
N ARG A 105 2.59 1.50 -13.66
CA ARG A 105 3.32 0.69 -12.68
C ARG A 105 2.74 -0.71 -12.45
N VAL A 106 1.64 -1.03 -13.11
CA VAL A 106 0.99 -2.35 -13.05
C VAL A 106 1.06 -2.95 -14.44
N GLN A 107 2.14 -3.68 -14.72
CA GLN A 107 2.31 -4.49 -15.93
C GLN A 107 1.97 -5.94 -15.66
#